data_AF-A0A4S5JFT0-F1
#
_entry.id   AF-A0A4S5JFT0-F1
#
_cell.length_a   1.000
_cell.length_b   1.000
_cell.length_c   1.000
_cell.angle_alpha   90.00
_cell.angle_beta   90.00
_cell.angle_gamma   90.00
#
_symmetry.space_group_name_H-M   'P 1'
#
loop_
_entity.id
_entity.type
_entity.pdbx_description
1 polymer ?
#
loop_
_entity_poly.entity_id
_entity_poly.type
_entity_poly.pdbx_seq_one_letter_code
_entity_poly.pdbx_strand_id
1 'polypeptide(L)'
;MGLLSPKRVLFFSLLAAIVAIFLVEFVFHDVPELFSGGARLGNLVVNVSLSYVAAYFFYIVTFVVPRKIERQHIEEHAAHLISRILFYILFIIQDATNMRISQKDIKLADLTETDFQEAMQGVFMDDELKNFRVGKGGHNMKVGDAVESSIVGLERTADELFKYSPHIETKLVALVSAALRNTMNESWTNSYRLGAVHIGNVTLVPERRDVSHYAKHLCQFLEIYHDIQQILLDKYKGTETAKKHAQNLLNLERN
;
A
#
# COMPACT_ATOMS: atom_id res chain seq x y z
N MET A 1 -0.66 -37.61 4.83
CA MET A 1 -0.08 -37.47 3.48
C MET A 1 -0.21 -36.01 3.06
N GLY A 2 0.87 -35.24 3.10
CA GLY A 2 0.83 -33.85 2.65
C GLY A 2 0.67 -33.79 1.14
N LEU A 3 -0.42 -33.20 0.65
CA LEU A 3 -0.60 -32.91 -0.78
C LEU A 3 0.59 -32.08 -1.27
N LEU A 4 1.38 -32.65 -2.18
CA LEU A 4 2.47 -31.95 -2.85
C LEU A 4 1.90 -30.70 -3.53
N SER A 5 2.58 -29.56 -3.37
CA SER A 5 2.11 -28.34 -4.03
C SER A 5 2.13 -28.52 -5.57
N PRO A 6 1.16 -27.98 -6.31
CA PRO A 6 1.07 -28.17 -7.76
C PRO A 6 2.36 -27.80 -8.52
N LYS A 7 3.07 -26.78 -8.03
CA LYS A 7 4.38 -26.37 -8.58
C LYS A 7 5.45 -27.45 -8.46
N ARG A 8 5.49 -28.16 -7.32
CA ARG A 8 6.46 -29.25 -7.11
C ARG A 8 6.15 -30.43 -8.01
N VAL A 9 4.87 -30.78 -8.15
CA VAL A 9 4.44 -31.86 -9.05
C VAL A 9 4.87 -31.56 -10.49
N LEU A 10 4.57 -30.37 -11.01
CA LEU A 10 4.96 -29.97 -12.37
C LEU A 10 6.48 -30.01 -12.59
N PHE A 11 7.25 -29.56 -11.58
CA PHE A 11 8.72 -29.58 -11.65
C PHE A 11 9.29 -31.00 -11.65
N PHE A 12 8.79 -31.89 -10.78
CA PHE A 12 9.25 -33.29 -10.76
C PHE A 12 8.85 -34.04 -12.03
N SER A 13 7.66 -33.77 -12.58
CA SER A 13 7.26 -34.34 -13.87
C SER A 13 8.14 -33.85 -15.02
N LEU A 14 8.58 -32.58 -15.01
CA LEU A 14 9.55 -32.08 -15.99
C LEU A 14 10.88 -32.80 -15.86
N LEU A 15 11.39 -32.95 -14.64
CA LEU A 15 12.65 -33.66 -14.40
C LEU A 15 12.56 -35.10 -14.89
N ALA A 16 11.46 -35.80 -14.60
CA ALA A 16 11.22 -37.15 -15.08
C ALA A 16 11.17 -37.23 -16.62
N ALA A 17 10.52 -36.28 -17.28
CA ALA A 17 10.48 -36.22 -18.75
C ALA A 17 11.88 -36.01 -19.36
N ILE A 18 12.69 -35.12 -18.80
CA ILE A 18 14.07 -34.88 -19.25
C ILE A 18 14.93 -36.13 -19.05
N VAL A 19 14.82 -36.79 -17.90
CA VAL A 19 15.54 -38.04 -17.62
C VAL A 19 15.10 -39.15 -18.57
N ALA A 20 13.80 -39.27 -18.85
CA ALA A 20 13.28 -40.27 -19.79
C ALA A 20 13.85 -40.06 -21.21
N ILE A 21 13.86 -38.82 -21.71
CA ILE A 21 14.49 -38.47 -22.99
C ILE A 21 15.97 -38.85 -22.96
N PHE A 22 16.70 -38.47 -21.91
CA PHE A 22 18.12 -38.75 -21.80
C PHE A 22 18.42 -40.26 -21.80
N LEU A 23 17.67 -41.04 -21.02
CA LEU A 23 17.85 -42.49 -20.94
C LEU A 23 17.58 -43.16 -22.30
N VAL A 24 16.47 -42.82 -22.97
CA VAL A 24 16.10 -43.45 -24.24
C VAL A 24 17.06 -43.06 -25.37
N GLU A 25 17.35 -41.76 -25.52
CA GLU A 25 18.15 -41.25 -26.64
C GLU A 25 19.66 -41.47 -26.50
N PHE A 26 20.19 -41.51 -25.28
CA PHE A 26 21.65 -41.57 -25.07
C PHE A 26 22.12 -42.86 -24.40
N VAL A 27 21.35 -43.43 -23.48
CA VAL A 27 21.77 -44.63 -22.75
C VAL A 27 21.36 -45.91 -23.49
N PHE A 28 20.16 -45.92 -24.07
CA PHE A 28 19.60 -47.10 -24.74
C PHE A 28 19.73 -47.08 -26.27
N HIS A 29 20.44 -46.11 -26.85
CA HIS A 29 20.55 -45.95 -28.30
C HIS A 29 21.10 -47.21 -29.02
N ASP A 30 22.16 -47.80 -28.45
CA ASP A 30 22.86 -48.96 -29.04
C ASP A 30 22.43 -50.31 -28.43
N VAL A 31 21.43 -50.31 -27.54
CA VAL A 31 21.01 -51.53 -26.86
C VAL A 31 20.09 -52.33 -27.78
N PRO A 32 20.37 -53.62 -28.05
CA PRO A 32 19.52 -54.45 -28.90
C PRO A 32 18.11 -54.54 -28.33
N GLU A 33 17.10 -54.64 -29.21
CA GLU A 33 15.70 -54.69 -28.79
C GLU A 33 15.44 -55.84 -27.82
N LEU A 34 15.04 -55.51 -26.59
CA LEU A 34 14.70 -56.49 -25.56
C LEU A 34 13.42 -57.26 -25.88
N PHE A 35 12.52 -56.64 -26.66
CA PHE A 35 11.28 -57.24 -27.13
C PHE A 35 10.84 -56.57 -28.44
N SER A 36 10.06 -57.29 -29.24
CA SER A 36 9.55 -56.78 -30.52
C SER A 36 8.73 -55.51 -30.31
N GLY A 37 9.19 -54.40 -30.92
CA GLY A 37 8.53 -53.09 -30.83
C GLY A 37 9.02 -52.19 -29.70
N GLY A 38 10.06 -52.58 -28.96
CA GLY A 38 10.67 -51.76 -27.91
C GLY A 38 11.13 -50.39 -28.40
N ALA A 39 11.75 -50.32 -29.59
CA ALA A 39 12.17 -49.04 -30.18
C ALA A 39 10.99 -48.09 -30.44
N ARG A 40 9.85 -48.65 -30.87
CA ARG A 40 8.63 -47.85 -31.11
C ARG A 40 8.07 -47.28 -29.81
N LEU A 41 8.10 -48.05 -28.71
CA LEU A 41 7.69 -47.56 -27.40
C LEU A 41 8.63 -46.46 -26.90
N GLY A 42 9.95 -46.63 -27.06
CA GLY A 42 10.95 -45.61 -26.74
C GLY A 42 10.67 -44.29 -27.46
N ASN A 43 10.46 -44.33 -28.78
CA ASN A 43 10.10 -43.16 -29.58
C ASN A 43 8.81 -42.49 -29.10
N LEU A 44 7.80 -43.27 -28.69
CA LEU A 44 6.55 -42.72 -28.15
C LEU A 44 6.81 -42.01 -26.81
N VAL A 45 7.57 -42.61 -25.91
CA VAL A 45 7.94 -42.03 -24.61
C VAL A 45 8.72 -40.72 -24.81
N VAL A 46 9.68 -40.69 -25.74
CA VAL A 46 10.42 -39.47 -26.09
C VAL A 46 9.48 -38.41 -26.63
N ASN A 47 8.61 -38.74 -27.60
CA ASN A 47 7.67 -37.77 -28.18
C ASN A 47 6.70 -37.19 -27.15
N VAL A 48 6.17 -38.02 -26.26
CA VAL A 48 5.29 -37.57 -25.16
C VAL A 48 6.07 -36.67 -24.19
N SER A 49 7.29 -37.07 -23.82
CA SER A 49 8.16 -36.30 -22.92
C SER A 49 8.54 -34.95 -23.52
N LEU A 50 8.88 -34.92 -24.82
CA LEU A 50 9.21 -33.71 -25.56
C LEU A 50 8.00 -32.77 -25.65
N SER A 51 6.82 -33.34 -25.94
CA SER A 51 5.55 -32.60 -25.95
C SER A 51 5.23 -32.00 -24.57
N TYR A 52 5.47 -32.75 -23.49
CA TYR A 52 5.31 -32.25 -22.13
C TYR A 52 6.30 -31.12 -21.82
N VAL A 53 7.59 -31.27 -22.17
CA VAL A 53 8.61 -30.22 -21.99
C VAL A 53 8.20 -28.95 -22.75
N ALA A 54 7.78 -29.08 -24.01
CA ALA A 54 7.30 -27.95 -24.80
C ALA A 54 6.09 -27.28 -24.15
N ALA A 55 5.07 -28.05 -23.73
CA ALA A 55 3.89 -27.54 -23.03
C ALA A 55 4.25 -26.83 -21.71
N TYR A 56 5.23 -27.35 -20.97
CA TYR A 56 5.72 -26.73 -19.74
C TYR A 56 6.42 -25.39 -20.01
N PHE A 57 7.24 -25.31 -21.06
CA PHE A 57 7.83 -24.04 -21.51
C PHE A 57 6.74 -23.04 -21.91
N PHE A 58 5.73 -23.47 -22.68
CA PHE A 58 4.59 -22.64 -23.02
C PHE A 58 3.85 -22.15 -21.77
N TYR A 59 3.59 -23.00 -20.78
CA TYR A 59 2.97 -22.61 -19.52
C TYR A 59 3.78 -21.54 -18.78
N ILE A 60 5.11 -21.67 -18.71
CA ILE A 60 5.96 -20.67 -18.05
C ILE A 60 5.84 -19.32 -18.77
N VAL A 61 6.01 -19.32 -20.08
CA VAL A 61 6.07 -18.09 -20.90
C VAL A 61 4.70 -17.41 -20.98
N THR A 62 3.62 -18.18 -21.10
CA THR A 62 2.27 -17.63 -21.30
C THR A 62 1.55 -17.30 -20.01
N PHE A 63 1.86 -17.98 -18.90
CA PHE A 63 1.12 -17.81 -17.65
C PHE A 63 1.99 -17.35 -16.49
N VAL A 64 3.12 -18.01 -16.22
CA VAL A 64 3.91 -17.75 -15.02
C VAL A 64 4.63 -16.40 -15.10
N VAL A 65 5.31 -16.13 -16.22
CA VAL A 65 6.09 -14.90 -16.42
C VAL A 65 5.17 -13.66 -16.46
N PRO A 66 4.11 -13.61 -17.28
CA PRO A 66 3.21 -12.46 -17.33
C PRO A 66 2.57 -12.18 -15.96
N ARG A 67 2.11 -13.21 -15.26
CA ARG A 67 1.53 -13.06 -13.93
C ARG A 67 2.51 -12.51 -12.89
N LYS A 68 3.81 -12.86 -13.00
CA LYS A 68 4.84 -12.31 -12.13
C LYS A 68 5.09 -10.83 -12.43
N ILE A 69 5.16 -10.46 -13.71
CA ILE A 69 5.35 -9.06 -14.14
C ILE A 69 4.15 -8.22 -13.72
N GLU A 70 2.93 -8.69 -14.00
CA GLU A 70 1.68 -8.05 -13.59
C GLU A 70 1.64 -7.83 -12.08
N ARG A 71 1.98 -8.86 -11.29
CA ARG A 71 2.06 -8.74 -9.84
C ARG A 71 3.06 -7.68 -9.39
N GLN A 72 4.24 -7.62 -10.00
CA GLN A 72 5.23 -6.59 -9.67
C GLN A 72 4.73 -5.18 -9.98
N HIS A 73 4.02 -4.99 -11.10
CA HIS A 73 3.41 -3.71 -11.44
C HIS A 73 2.29 -3.32 -10.48
N ILE A 74 1.44 -4.26 -10.09
CA ILE A 74 0.39 -4.04 -9.09
C ILE A 74 1.01 -3.68 -7.74
N GLU A 75 2.04 -4.41 -7.30
CA GLU A 75 2.73 -4.14 -6.03
C GLU A 75 3.39 -2.75 -6.03
N GLU A 76 4.06 -2.33 -7.11
CA GLU A 76 4.64 -0.98 -7.23
C GLU A 76 3.56 0.11 -7.19
N HIS A 77 2.47 -0.08 -7.93
CA HIS A 77 1.39 0.89 -7.95
C HIS A 77 0.67 0.99 -6.60
N ALA A 78 0.42 -0.15 -5.94
CA ALA A 78 -0.12 -0.18 -4.59
C ALA A 78 0.82 0.52 -3.60
N ALA A 79 2.14 0.28 -3.66
CA ALA A 79 3.11 0.97 -2.82
C ALA A 79 3.07 2.49 -3.01
N HIS A 80 2.92 2.98 -4.25
CA HIS A 80 2.73 4.39 -4.55
C HIS A 80 1.46 4.96 -3.90
N LEU A 81 0.33 4.26 -3.98
CA LEU A 81 -0.92 4.68 -3.34
C LEU A 81 -0.83 4.65 -1.81
N ILE A 82 -0.17 3.65 -1.23
CA ILE A 82 0.11 3.56 0.22
C ILE A 82 0.97 4.75 0.66
N SER A 83 2.03 5.07 -0.08
CA SER A 83 2.89 6.22 0.20
C SER A 83 2.10 7.55 0.15
N ARG A 84 1.14 7.68 -0.77
CA ARG A 84 0.22 8.83 -0.83
C ARG A 84 -0.76 8.86 0.35
N ILE A 85 -1.29 7.72 0.79
CA ILE A 85 -2.12 7.64 1.99
C ILE A 85 -1.33 8.12 3.22
N LEU A 86 -0.11 7.63 3.40
CA LEU A 86 0.79 8.09 4.47
C LEU A 86 1.02 9.60 4.39
N PHE A 87 1.24 10.13 3.18
CA PHE A 87 1.35 11.57 2.95
C PHE A 87 0.10 12.32 3.46
N TYR A 88 -1.11 11.92 3.06
CA TYR A 88 -2.32 12.61 3.50
C TYR A 88 -2.55 12.51 5.02
N ILE A 89 -2.32 11.35 5.64
CA ILE A 89 -2.41 11.21 7.10
C ILE A 89 -1.41 12.15 7.80
N LEU A 90 -0.18 12.22 7.29
CA LEU A 90 0.84 13.13 7.83
C LEU A 90 0.40 14.59 7.72
N PHE A 91 -0.16 15.01 6.58
CA PHE A 91 -0.63 16.39 6.41
C PHE A 91 -1.87 16.70 7.24
N ILE A 92 -2.80 15.76 7.46
CA ILE A 92 -3.90 15.94 8.42
C ILE A 92 -3.34 16.27 9.81
N ILE A 93 -2.37 15.51 10.29
CA ILE A 93 -1.73 15.75 11.61
C ILE A 93 -1.00 17.10 11.63
N GLN A 94 -0.19 17.36 10.60
CA GLN A 94 0.67 18.55 10.54
C GLN A 94 -0.13 19.85 10.38
N ASP A 95 -1.17 19.85 9.54
CA ASP A 95 -1.99 21.03 9.28
C ASP A 95 -2.93 21.31 10.45
N ALA A 96 -3.51 20.28 11.09
CA ALA A 96 -4.36 20.43 12.27
C ALA A 96 -3.60 21.01 13.48
N THR A 97 -2.29 20.76 13.57
CA THR A 97 -1.40 21.35 14.59
C THR A 97 -0.81 22.69 14.14
N ASN A 98 -1.25 23.24 13.01
CA ASN A 98 -0.69 24.44 12.37
C ASN A 98 0.85 24.40 12.31
N MET A 99 1.39 23.26 11.87
CA MET A 99 2.81 22.99 11.68
C MET A 99 3.65 23.06 12.98
N ARG A 100 3.02 23.01 14.17
CA ARG A 100 3.75 23.02 15.45
C ARG A 100 4.44 21.69 15.75
N ILE A 101 3.96 20.59 15.19
CA ILE A 101 4.65 19.30 15.21
C ILE A 101 5.35 19.11 13.86
N SER A 102 6.64 18.76 13.90
CA SER A 102 7.43 18.61 12.67
C SER A 102 7.15 17.26 11.99
N GLN A 103 7.43 17.17 10.69
CA GLN A 103 7.35 15.90 9.96
C GLN A 103 8.33 14.85 10.49
N LYS A 104 9.45 15.28 11.08
CA LYS A 104 10.43 14.38 11.68
C LYS A 104 9.82 13.71 12.90
N ASP A 105 9.17 14.49 13.76
CA ASP A 105 8.54 13.99 14.99
C ASP A 105 7.39 13.03 14.66
N ILE A 106 6.52 13.37 13.71
CA ILE A 106 5.44 12.47 13.25
C ILE A 106 5.99 11.14 12.72
N LYS A 107 7.18 11.14 12.11
CA LYS A 107 7.75 9.93 11.50
C LYS A 107 8.55 9.07 12.45
N LEU A 108 9.14 9.66 13.49
CA LEU A 108 10.21 9.03 14.28
C LEU A 108 9.99 9.12 15.80
N ALA A 109 9.16 10.03 16.30
CA ALA A 109 8.97 10.25 17.73
C ALA A 109 7.72 9.54 18.25
N ASP A 110 7.78 9.10 19.51
CA ASP A 110 6.65 8.54 20.23
C ASP A 110 5.78 9.66 20.83
N LEU A 111 5.00 10.33 19.97
CA LEU A 111 4.11 11.42 20.38
C LEU A 111 2.87 10.87 21.11
N THR A 112 2.46 11.57 22.15
CA THR A 112 1.29 11.24 22.98
C THR A 112 0.10 12.18 22.70
N GLU A 113 -1.07 11.82 23.22
CA GLU A 113 -2.25 12.70 23.18
C GLU A 113 -1.99 14.07 23.82
N THR A 114 -1.16 14.14 24.86
CA THR A 114 -0.82 15.42 25.53
C THR A 114 0.00 16.32 24.61
N ASP A 115 0.96 15.75 23.87
CA ASP A 115 1.78 16.51 22.91
C ASP A 115 0.90 17.13 21.81
N PHE A 116 -0.08 16.36 21.31
CA PHE A 116 -1.07 16.88 20.36
C PHE A 116 -1.95 17.96 20.97
N GLN A 117 -2.42 17.77 22.20
CA GLN A 117 -3.28 18.75 22.88
C GLN A 117 -2.55 20.10 23.06
N GLU A 118 -1.29 20.07 23.50
CA GLU A 118 -0.45 21.27 23.66
C GLU A 118 -0.17 21.94 22.31
N ALA A 119 0.15 21.15 21.27
CA ALA A 119 0.40 21.68 19.94
C ALA A 119 -0.85 22.35 19.32
N MET A 120 -2.03 21.80 19.58
CA MET A 120 -3.30 22.32 19.04
C MET A 120 -3.89 23.46 19.88
N GLN A 121 -3.37 23.72 21.08
CA GLN A 121 -3.92 24.76 21.96
C GLN A 121 -3.83 26.14 21.31
N GLY A 122 -4.97 26.81 21.22
CA GLY A 122 -5.10 28.12 20.58
C GLY A 122 -4.89 28.10 19.06
N VAL A 123 -5.02 26.93 18.42
CA VAL A 123 -5.17 26.81 16.96
C VAL A 123 -6.65 26.75 16.63
N PHE A 124 -7.08 27.54 15.65
CA PHE A 124 -8.45 27.59 15.18
C PHE A 124 -8.52 27.20 13.69
N MET A 125 -9.67 26.67 13.25
CA MET A 125 -9.84 26.27 11.84
C MET A 125 -9.72 27.44 10.86
N ASP A 126 -9.99 28.66 11.31
CA ASP A 126 -9.90 29.89 10.50
C ASP A 126 -8.52 30.55 10.54
N ASP A 127 -7.58 30.03 11.34
CA ASP A 127 -6.20 30.51 11.36
C ASP A 127 -5.50 30.22 10.03
N GLU A 128 -4.62 31.13 9.62
CA GLU A 128 -3.73 30.92 8.48
C GLU A 128 -2.62 29.90 8.83
N LEU A 129 -2.32 29.00 7.90
CA LEU A 129 -1.20 28.07 8.05
C LEU A 129 0.13 28.82 8.02
N LYS A 130 0.97 28.61 9.05
CA LYS A 130 2.19 29.40 9.28
C LYS A 130 3.22 29.40 8.14
N ASN A 131 3.21 28.41 7.24
CA ASN A 131 4.27 28.23 6.23
C ASN A 131 3.77 27.74 4.85
N PHE A 132 2.47 27.87 4.53
CA PHE A 132 1.94 27.36 3.27
C PHE A 132 1.54 28.47 2.31
N ARG A 133 2.32 28.64 1.23
CA ARG A 133 1.98 29.53 0.11
C ARG A 133 1.62 28.71 -1.13
N VAL A 134 0.37 28.79 -1.55
CA VAL A 134 -0.09 28.11 -2.78
C VAL A 134 0.10 29.03 -3.99
N GLY A 135 0.90 28.57 -4.97
CA GLY A 135 1.04 29.17 -6.29
C GLY A 135 1.81 30.51 -6.34
N LYS A 136 1.92 31.08 -7.55
CA LYS A 136 2.61 32.37 -7.81
C LYS A 136 1.93 33.58 -7.15
N GLY A 137 0.71 33.42 -6.61
CA GLY A 137 -0.06 34.46 -5.91
C GLY A 137 -0.05 34.37 -4.38
N GLY A 138 0.44 33.26 -3.81
CA GLY A 138 0.77 33.16 -2.38
C GLY A 138 -0.38 33.43 -1.40
N HIS A 139 -1.60 32.98 -1.68
CA HIS A 139 -2.65 33.02 -0.67
C HIS A 139 -2.36 32.00 0.43
N ASN A 140 -2.49 32.44 1.68
CA ASN A 140 -2.39 31.57 2.84
C ASN A 140 -3.65 30.70 2.90
N MET A 141 -3.45 29.39 3.04
CA MET A 141 -4.55 28.45 3.23
C MET A 141 -4.91 28.41 4.72
N LYS A 142 -6.21 28.32 5.04
CA LYS A 142 -6.64 28.15 6.43
C LYS A 142 -6.39 26.72 6.89
N VAL A 143 -6.21 26.55 8.20
CA VAL A 143 -6.06 25.23 8.84
C VAL A 143 -7.22 24.30 8.46
N GLY A 144 -8.46 24.82 8.53
CA GLY A 144 -9.68 24.08 8.19
C GLY A 144 -9.67 23.53 6.75
N ASP A 145 -9.38 24.41 5.77
CA ASP A 145 -9.30 24.06 4.35
C ASP A 145 -8.22 22.99 4.09
N ALA A 146 -7.05 23.12 4.72
CA ALA A 146 -5.91 22.27 4.45
C ALA A 146 -6.13 20.84 4.94
N VAL A 147 -6.68 20.70 6.15
CA VAL A 147 -7.07 19.41 6.71
C VAL A 147 -8.20 18.79 5.88
N GLU A 148 -9.23 19.55 5.50
CA GLU A 148 -10.33 19.07 4.65
C GLU A 148 -9.81 18.57 3.28
N SER A 149 -8.93 19.34 2.64
CA SER A 149 -8.28 18.95 1.38
C SER A 149 -7.50 17.63 1.52
N SER A 150 -6.80 17.46 2.64
CA SER A 150 -6.05 16.23 2.93
C SER A 150 -6.96 15.03 3.20
N ILE A 151 -8.10 15.22 3.88
CA ILE A 151 -9.13 14.18 4.07
C ILE A 151 -9.70 13.73 2.72
N VAL A 152 -10.08 14.67 1.85
CA VAL A 152 -10.60 14.34 0.50
C VAL A 152 -9.54 13.63 -0.34
N GLY A 153 -8.27 14.05 -0.21
CA GLY A 153 -7.15 13.37 -0.86
C GLY A 153 -6.95 11.93 -0.37
N LEU A 154 -7.09 11.71 0.94
CA LEU A 154 -7.05 10.40 1.58
C LEU A 154 -8.16 9.50 1.05
N GLU A 155 -9.42 9.96 1.05
CA GLU A 155 -10.59 9.24 0.54
C GLU A 155 -10.38 8.78 -0.90
N ARG A 156 -10.05 9.73 -1.80
CA ARG A 156 -9.85 9.43 -3.23
C ARG A 156 -8.74 8.39 -3.45
N THR A 157 -7.66 8.50 -2.68
CA THR A 157 -6.50 7.59 -2.82
C THR A 157 -6.81 6.21 -2.25
N ALA A 158 -7.57 6.14 -1.16
CA ALA A 158 -8.05 4.89 -0.58
C ALA A 158 -9.02 4.15 -1.52
N ASP A 159 -9.95 4.86 -2.15
CA ASP A 159 -10.85 4.30 -3.17
C ASP A 159 -10.07 3.71 -4.34
N GLU A 160 -8.99 4.36 -4.76
CA GLU A 160 -8.09 3.84 -5.79
C GLU A 160 -7.34 2.59 -5.32
N LEU A 161 -6.81 2.60 -4.09
CA LEU A 161 -6.11 1.46 -3.49
C LEU A 161 -7.04 0.24 -3.33
N PHE A 162 -8.30 0.43 -2.94
CA PHE A 162 -9.25 -0.66 -2.73
C PHE A 162 -9.64 -1.41 -4.01
N LYS A 163 -9.43 -0.82 -5.20
CA LYS A 163 -9.53 -1.55 -6.48
C LYS A 163 -8.54 -2.71 -6.56
N TYR A 164 -7.45 -2.64 -5.80
CA TYR A 164 -6.43 -3.69 -5.69
C TYR A 164 -6.63 -4.60 -4.47
N SER A 165 -7.81 -4.57 -3.82
CA SER A 165 -8.12 -5.40 -2.64
C SER A 165 -7.77 -6.90 -2.76
N PRO A 166 -7.89 -7.58 -3.93
CA PRO A 166 -7.48 -8.98 -4.06
C PRO A 166 -5.96 -9.20 -3.96
N HIS A 167 -5.17 -8.13 -4.07
CA HIS A 167 -3.71 -8.16 -4.18
C HIS A 167 -2.99 -7.52 -2.99
N ILE A 168 -3.71 -6.93 -2.04
CA ILE A 168 -3.15 -6.24 -0.87
C ILE A 168 -3.56 -6.94 0.43
N GLU A 169 -2.84 -6.70 1.52
CA GLU A 169 -3.10 -7.35 2.80
C GLU A 169 -4.40 -6.87 3.45
N THR A 170 -5.16 -7.81 4.02
CA THR A 170 -6.37 -7.49 4.79
C THR A 170 -6.09 -6.53 5.95
N LYS A 171 -4.91 -6.64 6.60
CA LYS A 171 -4.49 -5.70 7.66
C LYS A 171 -4.39 -4.27 7.11
N LEU A 172 -3.81 -4.07 5.92
CA LEU A 172 -3.71 -2.76 5.30
C LEU A 172 -5.10 -2.18 5.00
N VAL A 173 -6.01 -3.00 4.45
CA VAL A 173 -7.39 -2.57 4.18
C VAL A 173 -8.10 -2.11 5.46
N ALA A 174 -7.92 -2.86 6.56
CA ALA A 174 -8.50 -2.51 7.85
C ALA A 174 -7.94 -1.19 8.40
N LEU A 175 -6.63 -0.97 8.32
CA LEU A 175 -5.98 0.27 8.77
C LEU A 175 -6.42 1.49 7.96
N VAL A 176 -6.46 1.38 6.63
CA VAL A 176 -6.94 2.46 5.75
C VAL A 176 -8.41 2.74 6.04
N SER A 177 -9.23 1.71 6.24
CA SER A 177 -10.63 1.89 6.62
C SER A 177 -10.78 2.58 7.98
N ALA A 178 -9.91 2.27 8.94
CA ALA A 178 -9.89 2.93 10.24
C ALA A 178 -9.49 4.41 10.11
N ALA A 179 -8.52 4.74 9.26
CA ALA A 179 -8.12 6.12 8.97
C ALA A 179 -9.29 6.93 8.36
N LEU A 180 -10.02 6.33 7.41
CA LEU A 180 -11.17 6.97 6.77
C LEU A 180 -12.33 7.19 7.74
N ARG A 181 -12.60 6.22 8.62
CA ARG A 181 -13.69 6.26 9.61
C ARG A 181 -13.30 6.96 10.92
N ASN A 182 -12.15 7.63 10.97
CA ASN A 182 -11.79 8.42 12.13
C ASN A 182 -12.83 9.52 12.33
N THR A 183 -13.40 9.62 13.54
CA THR A 183 -14.47 10.57 13.89
C THR A 183 -14.10 12.02 13.60
N MET A 184 -12.80 12.34 13.63
CA MET A 184 -12.31 13.66 13.23
C MET A 184 -12.69 14.01 11.79
N ASN A 185 -12.66 13.08 10.83
CA ASN A 185 -12.89 13.41 9.41
C ASN A 185 -14.30 14.00 9.17
N GLU A 186 -15.32 13.34 9.73
CA GLU A 186 -16.71 13.77 9.63
C GLU A 186 -16.94 15.05 10.45
N SER A 187 -16.48 15.06 11.70
CA SER A 187 -16.68 16.19 12.62
C SER A 187 -15.96 17.45 12.14
N TRP A 188 -14.77 17.32 11.57
CA TRP A 188 -13.99 18.44 11.03
C TRP A 188 -14.70 19.11 9.87
N THR A 189 -15.12 18.31 8.88
CA THR A 189 -15.84 18.80 7.69
C THR A 189 -17.14 19.51 8.08
N ASN A 190 -17.87 18.94 9.04
CA ASN A 190 -19.10 19.54 9.55
C ASN A 190 -18.82 20.86 10.30
N SER A 191 -17.81 20.87 11.17
CA SER A 191 -17.47 22.05 11.98
C SER A 191 -16.94 23.21 11.14
N TYR A 192 -16.14 22.91 10.13
CA TYR A 192 -15.53 23.93 9.27
C TYR A 192 -16.55 24.64 8.38
N ARG A 193 -17.57 23.91 7.91
CA ARG A 193 -18.61 24.44 7.01
C ARG A 193 -19.77 25.11 7.73
N LEU A 194 -19.73 25.25 9.06
CA LEU A 194 -20.76 25.95 9.80
C LEU A 194 -20.73 27.45 9.45
N GLY A 195 -21.70 27.87 8.65
CA GLY A 195 -22.03 29.29 8.46
C GLY A 195 -23.00 29.78 9.54
N ALA A 196 -23.24 31.08 9.58
CA ALA A 196 -24.32 31.64 10.40
C ALA A 196 -25.67 31.09 9.92
N VAL A 197 -26.50 30.60 10.85
CA VAL A 197 -27.84 30.08 10.55
C VAL A 197 -28.88 31.06 11.08
N HIS A 198 -29.81 31.47 10.23
CA HIS A 198 -30.91 32.35 10.61
C HIS A 198 -32.15 31.51 10.94
N ILE A 199 -32.63 31.59 12.19
CA ILE A 199 -33.87 30.92 12.65
C ILE A 199 -34.82 32.02 13.14
N GLY A 200 -35.82 32.34 12.31
CA GLY A 200 -36.71 33.48 12.57
C GLY A 200 -35.94 34.80 12.59
N ASN A 201 -35.98 35.50 13.72
CA ASN A 201 -35.27 36.78 13.94
C ASN A 201 -33.92 36.61 14.66
N VAL A 202 -33.46 35.37 14.88
CA VAL A 202 -32.20 35.08 15.59
C VAL A 202 -31.15 34.57 14.60
N THR A 203 -29.95 35.13 14.66
CA THR A 203 -28.78 34.64 13.93
C THR A 203 -27.91 33.82 14.88
N LEU A 204 -27.83 32.51 14.64
CA LEU A 204 -26.92 31.62 15.35
C LEU A 204 -25.57 31.64 14.64
N VAL A 205 -24.56 32.18 15.31
CA VAL A 205 -23.18 32.16 14.83
C VAL A 205 -22.46 31.02 15.54
N PRO A 206 -21.74 30.14 14.81
CA PRO A 206 -20.97 29.07 15.43
C PRO A 206 -19.93 29.65 16.38
N GLU A 207 -19.80 29.03 17.56
CA GLU A 207 -18.79 29.42 18.53
C GLU A 207 -17.39 29.11 18.00
N ARG A 208 -16.49 30.09 18.04
CA ARG A 208 -15.09 29.92 17.65
C ARG A 208 -14.38 29.11 18.75
N ARG A 209 -14.15 27.82 18.48
CA ARG A 209 -13.46 26.89 19.39
C ARG A 209 -12.11 26.49 18.82
N ASP A 210 -11.13 26.30 19.68
CA ASP A 210 -9.84 25.76 19.27
C ASP A 210 -9.95 24.25 18.96
N VAL A 211 -9.02 23.74 18.18
CA VAL A 211 -9.07 22.37 17.67
C VAL A 211 -8.47 21.32 18.62
N SER A 212 -8.02 21.70 19.83
CA SER A 212 -7.34 20.78 20.76
C SER A 212 -8.18 19.57 21.19
N HIS A 213 -9.51 19.66 21.12
CA HIS A 213 -10.41 18.54 21.38
C HIS A 213 -10.24 17.37 20.39
N TYR A 214 -9.54 17.54 19.26
CA TYR A 214 -9.20 16.48 18.33
C TYR A 214 -7.88 15.75 18.65
N ALA A 215 -7.16 16.10 19.72
CA ALA A 215 -5.84 15.53 20.05
C ALA A 215 -5.83 14.00 20.08
N LYS A 216 -6.82 13.38 20.73
CA LYS A 216 -7.00 11.92 20.76
C LYS A 216 -7.10 11.30 19.36
N HIS A 217 -7.80 11.97 18.45
CA HIS A 217 -8.01 11.50 17.09
C HIS A 217 -6.74 11.62 16.24
N LEU A 218 -5.90 12.64 16.47
CA LEU A 218 -4.58 12.73 15.86
C LEU A 218 -3.62 11.66 16.37
N CYS A 219 -3.69 11.32 17.66
CA CYS A 219 -2.93 10.20 18.22
C CYS A 219 -3.32 8.87 17.54
N GLN A 220 -4.61 8.63 17.31
CA GLN A 220 -5.08 7.47 16.53
C GLN A 220 -4.57 7.48 15.09
N PHE A 221 -4.52 8.65 14.44
CA PHE A 221 -3.93 8.77 13.10
C PHE A 221 -2.45 8.42 13.09
N LEU A 222 -1.70 8.82 14.11
CA LEU A 222 -0.27 8.51 14.25
C LEU A 222 -0.03 7.01 14.39
N GLU A 223 -0.81 6.33 15.23
CA GLU A 223 -0.75 4.87 15.37
C GLU A 223 -0.99 4.18 14.03
N ILE A 224 -2.06 4.57 13.32
CA ILE A 224 -2.38 4.03 11.99
C ILE A 224 -1.27 4.34 10.98
N TYR A 225 -0.69 5.54 11.03
CA TYR A 225 0.41 5.95 10.16
C TYR A 225 1.60 4.99 10.30
N HIS A 226 2.07 4.74 11.52
CA HIS A 226 3.20 3.85 11.76
C HIS A 226 2.90 2.40 11.36
N ASP A 227 1.68 1.93 11.61
CA ASP A 227 1.26 0.58 11.22
C ASP A 227 1.24 0.40 9.68
N ILE A 228 0.74 1.40 8.93
CA ILE A 228 0.74 1.40 7.47
C ILE A 228 2.18 1.53 6.94
N GLN A 229 3.00 2.38 7.55
CA GLN A 229 4.40 2.56 7.21
C GLN A 229 5.17 1.25 7.35
N GLN A 230 4.95 0.51 8.43
CA GLN A 230 5.58 -0.79 8.63
C GLN A 230 5.18 -1.79 7.53
N ILE A 231 3.91 -1.83 7.13
CA ILE A 231 3.45 -2.67 6.01
C ILE A 231 4.17 -2.29 4.71
N LEU A 232 4.28 -1.00 4.40
CA LEU A 232 5.00 -0.51 3.22
C LEU A 232 6.46 -0.98 3.23
N LEU A 233 7.13 -0.86 4.37
CA LEU A 233 8.54 -1.21 4.51
C LEU A 233 8.79 -2.72 4.54
N ASP A 234 7.85 -3.53 5.02
CA ASP A 234 8.03 -4.98 5.13
C ASP A 234 7.55 -5.74 3.89
N LYS A 235 6.31 -5.49 3.47
CA LYS A 235 5.64 -6.23 2.41
C LYS A 235 6.01 -5.73 1.03
N TYR A 236 6.21 -4.41 0.91
CA TYR A 236 6.49 -3.75 -0.36
C TYR A 236 7.96 -3.36 -0.51
N LYS A 237 8.88 -3.88 0.31
CA LYS A 237 10.33 -3.57 0.27
C LYS A 237 11.02 -3.75 -1.09
N GLY A 238 10.45 -4.58 -1.96
CA GLY A 238 10.96 -4.80 -3.32
C GLY A 238 10.70 -3.64 -4.27
N THR A 239 9.71 -2.78 -3.96
CA THR A 239 9.26 -1.65 -4.79
C THR A 239 10.21 -0.46 -4.68
N GLU A 240 10.31 0.32 -5.73
CA GLU A 240 11.12 1.56 -5.73
C GLU A 240 10.54 2.59 -4.78
N THR A 241 9.20 2.65 -4.69
CA THR A 241 8.51 3.52 -3.74
C THR A 241 8.89 3.24 -2.30
N ALA A 242 8.85 1.97 -1.85
CA ALA A 242 9.21 1.63 -0.47
C ALA A 242 10.70 1.91 -0.17
N LYS A 243 11.60 1.65 -1.13
CA LYS A 243 13.03 1.97 -0.99
C LYS A 243 13.26 3.47 -0.82
N LYS A 244 12.60 4.29 -1.64
CA LYS A 244 12.67 5.75 -1.53
C LYS A 244 12.13 6.23 -0.17
N HIS A 245 11.03 5.65 0.29
CA HIS A 245 10.48 5.97 1.62
C HIS A 245 11.45 5.60 2.75
N ALA A 246 12.03 4.40 2.71
CA ALA A 246 13.04 3.96 3.68
C ALA A 246 14.25 4.89 3.70
N GLN A 247 14.77 5.27 2.52
CA GLN A 247 15.89 6.20 2.43
C GLN A 247 15.56 7.58 3.02
N ASN A 248 14.33 8.07 2.82
CA ASN A 248 13.90 9.33 3.41
C ASN A 248 13.88 9.27 4.94
N LEU A 249 13.48 8.14 5.54
CA LEU A 249 13.51 7.96 7.00
C LEU A 249 14.95 7.97 7.53
N LEU A 250 15.86 7.22 6.88
CA LEU A 250 17.28 7.21 7.24
C LEU A 250 17.91 8.61 7.13
N ASN A 251 17.48 9.42 6.15
CA ASN A 251 17.96 10.79 6.01
C ASN A 251 17.44 11.70 7.12
N LEU A 252 16.22 11.46 7.62
CA LEU A 252 15.63 12.20 8.74
C LEU A 252 16.25 11.83 10.09
N GLU A 253 16.71 10.61 10.26
CA GLU A 253 17.44 10.18 11.46
C GLU A 253 18.83 10.84 11.58
N ARG A 254 19.45 11.17 10.44
CA ARG A 254 20.80 11.75 10.37
C ARG A 254 20.86 13.27 10.57
N ASN A 255 19.76 13.96 10.30
CA ASN A 255 19.65 15.42 10.40
C ASN A 255 18.96 15.81 11.70
#